data_AF-A0ABD0NY14-F1
#
_entry.id   AF-A0ABD0NY14-F1
#
_cell.length_a   1.000
_cell.length_b   1.000
_cell.length_c   1.000
_cell.angle_alpha   90.00
_cell.angle_beta   90.00
_cell.angle_gamma   90.00
#
_symmetry.space_group_name_H-M   'P 1'
#
loop_
_entity.id
_entity.type
_entity.pdbx_description
1 polymer ?
#
loop_
_entity_poly.entity_id
_entity_poly.type
_entity_poly.pdbx_seq_one_letter_code
_entity_poly.pdbx_strand_id
1 'polypeptide(L)' 'WDVEKGCPDGIQPDMLISLTAPKKAANHFKGRYHFLGGRFVPPALEKKYQLNLPQYPDTDCVYQLN' A
#
# COMPACT_ATOMS: atom_id res chain seq x y z
N TRP A 1 6.16 0.02 -14.52
CA TRP A 1 6.76 0.49 -13.26
C TRP A 1 7.67 -0.60 -12.75
N ASP A 2 8.94 -0.28 -12.50
CA ASP A 2 9.80 -1.15 -11.70
C ASP A 2 9.23 -1.20 -10.27
N VAL A 3 9.21 -2.39 -9.67
CA VAL A 3 8.57 -2.62 -8.35
C VAL A 3 9.30 -1.91 -7.21
N GLU A 4 10.56 -1.52 -7.43
CA GLU A 4 11.34 -0.74 -6.47
C GLU A 4 11.56 0.71 -6.90
N LYS A 5 11.91 0.93 -8.16
CA LYS A 5 12.36 2.24 -8.69
C LYS A 5 11.26 3.06 -9.37
N GLY A 6 10.04 2.51 -9.49
CA GLY A 6 8.94 3.18 -10.18
C GLY A 6 9.17 3.31 -11.70
N CYS A 7 8.56 4.30 -12.33
CA CYS A 7 8.77 4.62 -13.75
C CYS A 7 8.35 6.08 -14.02
N PRO A 8 9.30 7.04 -14.08
CA PRO A 8 9.00 8.46 -14.28
C PRO A 8 8.21 8.74 -15.57
N ASP A 9 8.54 8.04 -16.66
CA ASP A 9 7.87 8.18 -17.96
C ASP A 9 6.66 7.24 -18.11
N GLY A 10 6.29 6.54 -17.05
CA GLY A 10 5.14 5.64 -17.02
C GLY A 10 3.84 6.36 -16.67
N ILE A 11 2.76 5.57 -16.61
CA ILE A 11 1.46 6.07 -16.12
C ILE A 11 1.64 6.73 -14.74
N GLN A 12 1.00 7.88 -14.54
CA GLN A 12 0.95 8.59 -13.25
C GLN A 12 -0.48 8.46 -12.71
N PRO A 13 -0.80 7.36 -12.00
CA PRO A 13 -2.15 7.16 -11.52
C PRO A 13 -2.49 8.21 -10.46
N ASP A 14 -3.74 8.66 -10.45
CA ASP A 14 -4.25 9.54 -9.39
C ASP A 14 -4.63 8.75 -8.12
N MET A 15 -4.86 7.44 -8.27
CA MET A 15 -5.15 6.51 -7.18
C MET A 15 -4.26 5.26 -7.24
N LEU A 16 -3.68 4.88 -6.10
CA LEU A 16 -2.91 3.66 -5.92
C LEU A 16 -3.51 2.81 -4.79
N ILE A 17 -3.81 1.54 -5.08
CA ILE A 17 -4.23 0.55 -4.07
C ILE A 17 -3.09 -0.44 -3.87
N SER A 18 -2.39 -0.31 -2.75
CA SER A 18 -1.40 -1.28 -2.30
C SER A 18 -2.09 -2.47 -1.64
N LEU A 19 -1.80 -3.69 -2.09
CA LEU A 19 -2.35 -4.90 -1.48
C LEU A 19 -1.36 -5.52 -0.49
N THR A 20 -1.86 -5.94 0.67
CA THR A 20 -1.09 -6.57 1.78
C THR A 20 -0.15 -5.60 2.49
N ALA A 21 0.76 -4.98 1.74
CA ALA A 21 1.67 -3.92 2.17
C ALA A 21 2.11 -3.09 0.94
N PRO A 22 2.42 -1.80 1.09
CA PRO A 22 3.00 -0.98 0.03
C PRO A 22 4.35 -1.54 -0.43
N LYS A 23 4.59 -1.52 -1.74
CA LYS A 23 5.89 -1.89 -2.33
C LYS A 23 6.74 -0.62 -2.40
N LYS A 24 8.06 -0.78 -2.52
CA LYS A 24 9.00 0.34 -2.62
C LYS A 24 8.64 1.35 -3.72
N ALA A 25 8.11 0.88 -4.86
CA ALA A 25 7.63 1.76 -5.93
C ALA A 25 6.56 2.77 -5.49
N ALA A 26 5.77 2.47 -4.44
CA ALA A 26 4.77 3.39 -3.92
C ALA A 26 5.40 4.67 -3.33
N ASN A 27 6.69 4.65 -2.96
CA ASN A 27 7.41 5.86 -2.53
C ASN A 27 7.56 6.90 -3.66
N HIS A 28 7.36 6.49 -4.92
CA HIS A 28 7.39 7.36 -6.09
C HIS A 28 5.97 7.79 -6.53
N PHE A 29 4.93 7.38 -5.81
CA PHE A 29 3.55 7.77 -6.09
C PHE A 29 3.34 9.26 -5.80
N LYS A 30 2.62 9.95 -6.71
CA LYS A 30 2.33 11.39 -6.62
C LYS A 30 0.84 11.72 -6.79
N GLY A 31 -0.01 10.71 -6.88
CA GLY A 31 -1.46 10.90 -7.01
C GLY A 31 -2.09 11.34 -5.69
N ARG A 32 -3.38 11.67 -5.73
CA ARG A 32 -4.12 12.18 -4.57
C ARG A 32 -4.54 11.10 -3.56
N TYR A 33 -4.66 9.86 -4.02
CA TYR A 33 -5.29 8.78 -3.23
C TYR A 33 -4.40 7.55 -3.13
N HIS A 34 -3.79 7.32 -1.97
CA HIS A 34 -3.09 6.07 -1.68
C HIS A 34 -3.90 5.27 -0.67
N PHE A 35 -4.30 4.06 -1.03
CA PHE A 35 -5.01 3.15 -0.13
C PHE A 35 -4.20 1.87 0.07
N LEU A 36 -4.25 1.34 1.29
CA LEU A 36 -3.91 -0.03 1.60
C LEU A 36 -5.19 -0.87 1.57
N GLY A 37 -5.14 -2.00 0.89
CA GLY A 37 -6.20 -3.01 0.91
C GLY A 37 -5.63 -4.40 1.22
N GLY A 38 -6.53 -5.36 1.35
CA GLY A 38 -6.15 -6.75 1.66
C GLY A 38 -6.03 -7.00 3.16
N ARG A 39 -7.11 -6.74 3.90
CA ARG A 39 -7.27 -7.05 5.33
C ARG A 39 -7.43 -8.57 5.57
N PHE A 40 -6.40 -9.33 5.23
CA PHE A 40 -6.33 -10.77 5.43
C PHE A 40 -4.95 -11.23 5.96
N VAL A 41 -4.08 -10.28 6.32
CA VAL A 41 -2.75 -10.58 6.88
C VAL A 41 -2.89 -11.05 8.32
N PRO A 42 -2.47 -12.29 8.66
CA PRO A 42 -2.50 -12.75 10.05
C PRO A 42 -1.51 -11.96 10.92
N PRO A 43 -1.81 -11.67 12.20
CA PRO A 43 -0.90 -10.92 13.09
C PRO A 43 0.50 -11.54 13.22
N ALA A 44 0.59 -12.87 13.15
CA ALA A 44 1.87 -13.57 13.17
C ALA A 44 2.75 -13.22 11.95
N LEU A 45 2.14 -13.07 10.78
CA LEU A 45 2.83 -12.72 9.53
C LEU A 45 3.25 -11.25 9.54
N GLU A 46 2.37 -10.36 10.00
CA GLU A 46 2.68 -8.95 10.20
C GLU A 46 3.91 -8.78 11.11
N LYS A 47 3.93 -9.46 12.26
CA LYS A 47 5.06 -9.41 13.20
C LYS A 47 6.34 -10.00 12.59
N LYS A 48 6.25 -11.12 11.85
CA LYS A 48 7.40 -11.79 11.23
C LYS A 48 8.12 -10.88 10.22
N TYR A 49 7.37 -10.13 9.42
CA TYR A 49 7.91 -9.26 8.36
C TYR A 49 7.97 -7.79 8.75
N GLN A 50 7.63 -7.44 10.00
CA GLN A 50 7.65 -6.07 10.52
C GLN A 50 6.87 -5.10 9.62
N LEU A 51 5.69 -5.53 9.17
CA LEU A 51 4.91 -4.78 8.18
C LEU A 51 4.31 -3.48 8.75
N ASN A 52 4.14 -3.40 10.07
CA ASN A 52 3.57 -2.25 10.79
C ASN A 52 2.29 -1.74 10.11
N LEU A 53 1.33 -2.64 9.90
CA LEU A 53 0.12 -2.31 9.16
C LEU A 53 -0.77 -1.39 10.01
N PRO A 54 -1.42 -0.37 9.41
CA PRO A 54 -2.37 0.45 10.14
C PRO A 54 -3.60 -0.39 10.53
N GLN A 55 -4.26 0.02 11.60
CA GLN A 55 -5.54 -0.57 11.98
C GLN A 55 -6.64 -0.10 11.01
N TYR A 56 -7.26 -1.05 10.32
CA TYR A 56 -8.44 -0.78 9.50
C TYR A 56 -9.62 -0.36 10.40
N PRO A 57 -10.36 0.71 10.06
CA PRO A 57 -11.55 1.12 10.80
C PRO A 57 -12.64 0.05 10.73
N ASP A 58 -13.32 -0.21 11.85
CA ASP A 58 -14.51 -1.05 11.93
C ASP A 58 -14.42 -2.33 11.08
N THR A 59 -15.29 -2.46 10.07
CA THR A 59 -15.35 -3.58 9.12
C THR A 59 -14.77 -3.23 7.75
N ASP A 60 -14.07 -2.10 7.61
CA ASP A 60 -13.49 -1.69 6.33
C ASP A 60 -12.41 -2.66 5.86
N CYS A 61 -12.34 -2.84 4.54
CA CYS A 61 -11.34 -3.65 3.87
C CYS A 61 -10.22 -2.82 3.23
N VAL A 62 -10.27 -1.50 3.40
CA VAL A 62 -9.28 -0.54 2.91
C VAL A 62 -8.92 0.49 4.01
N TYR A 63 -7.73 1.07 3.92
CA TYR A 63 -7.24 2.14 4.78
C TYR A 63 -6.56 3.21 3.91
N GLN A 64 -6.92 4.48 4.07
CA GLN A 64 -6.25 5.57 3.34
C GLN A 64 -4.89 5.88 3.97
N LEU A 65 -3.83 5.73 3.19
CA LEU A 65 -2.46 6.08 3.55
C LEU A 65 -2.24 7.57 3.26
N ASN A 66 -1.67 8.28 4.24
CA ASN A 66 -1.32 9.70 4.14
C ASN A 66 -0.01 9.91 3.38
#